data_AF-A0A2E1HLK0-F1
#
_entry.id   AF-A0A2E1HLK0-F1
#
_cell.length_a   1.000
_cell.length_b   1.000
_cell.length_c   1.000
_cell.angle_alpha   90.00
_cell.angle_beta   90.00
_cell.angle_gamma   90.00
#
_symmetry.space_group_name_H-M   'P 1'
#
loop_
_entity.id
_entity.type
_entity.pdbx_description
1 polymer ?
#
loop_
_entity_poly.entity_id
_entity_poly.type
_entity_poly.pdbx_seq_one_letter_code
_entity_poly.pdbx_strand_id
1 'polypeptide(L)'
;FPKSDHYNIGYCYNSGTPGMREALDKLLAERWPGEFVRNGKWKLKDTGEIVDCKKFGSVIPSYNDPKLFDEPVSGKNWVLCGDAAGHVNPIHGEGLNHCALGGRLAAKAISKGDPTLFEQYWRSHYSRDMYRAANTKHKIYKPFFMKVGFALGRTPALFGMLADLTRGEYKGKATTNFWFKLPLALIQALFGFKHKEIKALN
;
A
#
# COMPACT_ATOMS: atom_id res chain seq x y z
N PHE A 1 -14.32 1.52 0.10
CA PHE A 1 -15.02 2.65 0.75
C PHE A 1 -15.83 2.12 1.91
N PRO A 2 -15.75 2.75 3.10
CA PRO A 2 -16.45 2.27 4.29
C PRO A 2 -17.95 2.32 4.04
N LYS A 3 -18.63 1.18 4.19
CA LYS A 3 -20.08 1.10 4.13
C LYS A 3 -20.64 1.26 5.55
N SER A 4 -21.72 2.01 5.70
CA SER A 4 -22.35 2.33 6.99
C SER A 4 -22.96 1.12 7.69
N ASP A 5 -23.25 0.07 6.93
CA ASP A 5 -23.87 -1.18 7.36
C ASP A 5 -22.86 -2.34 7.47
N HIS A 6 -21.55 -2.07 7.30
CA HIS A 6 -20.52 -3.10 7.37
C HIS A 6 -19.40 -2.70 8.34
N TYR A 7 -18.85 -3.68 9.05
CA TYR A 7 -17.58 -3.53 9.72
C TYR A 7 -16.45 -3.57 8.67
N ASN A 8 -15.64 -2.51 8.58
CA ASN A 8 -14.63 -2.35 7.53
C ASN A 8 -13.23 -2.56 8.11
N ILE A 9 -12.64 -3.71 7.83
CA ILE A 9 -11.22 -3.99 8.15
C ILE A 9 -10.42 -3.96 6.84
N GLY A 10 -9.47 -3.02 6.71
CA GLY A 10 -8.63 -2.88 5.53
C GLY A 10 -7.30 -3.61 5.65
N TYR A 11 -7.24 -4.85 5.14
CA TYR A 11 -5.96 -5.57 4.93
C TYR A 11 -5.86 -6.06 3.50
N CYS A 12 -4.71 -5.85 2.87
CA CYS A 12 -4.42 -6.29 1.52
C CYS A 12 -3.26 -7.28 1.50
N TYR A 13 -3.31 -8.20 0.54
CA TYR A 13 -2.21 -9.13 0.25
C TYR A 13 -2.11 -9.30 -1.27
N ASN A 14 -0.95 -9.75 -1.74
CA ASN A 14 -0.78 -10.12 -3.13
C ASN A 14 -1.46 -11.49 -3.37
N SER A 15 -2.58 -11.48 -4.09
CA SER A 15 -3.38 -12.68 -4.37
C SER A 15 -2.63 -13.77 -5.12
N GLY A 16 -1.57 -13.43 -5.86
CA GLY A 16 -0.73 -14.38 -6.58
C GLY A 16 0.30 -15.11 -5.72
N THR A 17 0.38 -14.82 -4.41
CA THR A 17 1.34 -15.48 -3.51
C THR A 17 0.68 -16.65 -2.78
N PRO A 18 1.11 -17.90 -3.01
CA PRO A 18 0.54 -19.07 -2.33
C PRO A 18 0.65 -18.97 -0.80
N GLY A 19 -0.38 -19.40 -0.07
CA GLY A 19 -0.38 -19.41 1.40
C GLY A 19 -0.66 -18.06 2.08
N MET A 20 -0.64 -16.94 1.32
CA MET A 20 -0.84 -15.60 1.92
C MET A 20 -2.27 -15.38 2.41
N ARG A 21 -3.27 -15.98 1.76
CA ARG A 21 -4.66 -15.89 2.21
C ARG A 21 -4.83 -16.56 3.56
N GLU A 22 -4.28 -17.76 3.71
CA GLU A 22 -4.32 -18.57 4.92
C GLU A 22 -3.56 -17.88 6.05
N ALA A 23 -2.38 -17.33 5.76
CA ALA A 23 -1.60 -16.56 6.71
C ALA A 23 -2.33 -15.30 7.19
N LEU A 24 -3.00 -14.58 6.27
CA LEU A 24 -3.82 -13.42 6.62
C LEU A 24 -5.03 -13.84 7.47
N ASP A 25 -5.75 -14.88 7.08
CA ASP A 25 -6.90 -15.39 7.84
C ASP A 25 -6.47 -15.81 9.26
N LYS A 26 -5.28 -16.43 9.41
CA LYS A 26 -4.69 -16.75 10.72
C LYS A 26 -4.35 -15.48 11.52
N LEU A 27 -3.68 -14.51 10.91
CA LEU A 27 -3.33 -13.25 11.57
C LEU A 27 -4.57 -12.50 12.08
N LEU A 28 -5.62 -12.43 11.27
CA LEU A 28 -6.87 -11.78 11.64
C LEU A 28 -7.54 -12.50 12.83
N ALA A 29 -7.55 -13.83 12.82
CA ALA A 29 -8.11 -14.62 13.92
C ALA A 29 -7.32 -14.47 15.23
N GLU A 30 -5.99 -14.38 15.16
CA GLU A 30 -5.12 -14.17 16.33
C GLU A 30 -5.25 -12.76 16.89
N ARG A 31 -5.33 -11.73 16.03
CA ARG A 31 -5.28 -10.33 16.46
C ARG A 31 -6.65 -9.77 16.86
N TRP A 32 -7.73 -10.26 16.25
CA TRP A 32 -9.11 -9.88 16.56
C TRP A 32 -9.96 -11.13 16.80
N PRO A 33 -9.68 -11.88 17.88
CA PRO A 33 -10.44 -13.07 18.20
C PRO A 33 -11.91 -12.73 18.42
N GLY A 34 -12.79 -13.39 17.67
CA GLY A 34 -14.23 -13.17 17.77
C GLY A 34 -14.78 -12.01 16.94
N GLU A 35 -13.96 -11.20 16.27
CA GLU A 35 -14.50 -10.20 15.33
C GLU A 35 -14.83 -10.83 13.96
N PHE A 36 -15.41 -10.03 13.06
CA PHE A 36 -15.99 -10.38 11.76
C PHE A 36 -14.99 -10.93 10.71
N VAL A 37 -14.21 -11.95 11.06
CA VAL A 37 -13.18 -12.53 10.18
C VAL A 37 -13.79 -13.49 9.16
N ARG A 38 -15.01 -13.98 9.41
CA ARG A 38 -15.75 -14.93 8.55
C ARG A 38 -17.18 -14.50 8.35
N ASN A 39 -17.80 -15.02 7.29
CA ASN A 39 -19.23 -14.88 7.08
C ASN A 39 -19.98 -15.49 8.27
N GLY A 40 -20.98 -14.80 8.82
CA GLY A 40 -21.73 -15.28 9.97
C GLY A 40 -22.78 -14.32 10.47
N LYS A 41 -23.50 -14.72 11.53
CA LYS A 41 -24.48 -13.91 12.23
C LYS A 41 -23.86 -13.33 13.49
N TRP A 42 -24.07 -12.05 13.74
CA TRP A 42 -23.50 -11.36 14.89
C TRP A 42 -24.55 -10.58 15.65
N LYS A 43 -24.50 -10.68 16.99
CA LYS A 43 -25.40 -9.94 17.87
C LYS A 43 -24.74 -8.63 18.30
N LEU A 44 -25.30 -7.49 17.92
CA LEU A 44 -24.84 -6.17 18.35
C LEU A 44 -24.97 -6.04 19.87
N LYS A 45 -23.91 -5.58 20.54
CA LYS A 45 -23.86 -5.50 22.01
C LYS A 45 -24.88 -4.49 22.57
N ASP A 46 -25.06 -3.38 21.86
CA ASP A 46 -25.86 -2.26 22.34
C ASP A 46 -27.37 -2.43 22.04
N THR A 47 -27.71 -3.02 20.89
CA THR A 47 -29.12 -3.18 20.45
C THR A 47 -29.64 -4.61 20.58
N GLY A 48 -28.76 -5.60 20.70
CA GLY A 48 -29.12 -7.02 20.69
C GLY A 48 -29.58 -7.56 19.34
N GLU A 49 -29.57 -6.74 18.28
CA GLU A 49 -29.95 -7.13 16.92
C GLU A 49 -28.93 -8.12 16.33
N ILE A 50 -29.44 -9.09 15.57
CA ILE A 50 -28.59 -10.04 14.84
C ILE A 50 -28.43 -9.58 13.40
N VAL A 51 -27.20 -9.22 13.02
CA VAL A 51 -26.85 -8.80 11.66
C VAL A 51 -26.08 -9.89 10.92
N ASP A 52 -26.33 -10.01 9.62
CA ASP A 52 -25.54 -10.86 8.73
C ASP A 52 -24.25 -10.14 8.34
N CYS A 53 -23.11 -10.76 8.62
CA CYS A 53 -21.81 -10.22 8.25
C CYS A 53 -21.24 -11.01 7.09
N LYS A 54 -20.91 -10.28 6.03
CA LYS A 54 -20.33 -10.81 4.81
C LYS A 54 -18.92 -10.24 4.65
N LYS A 55 -17.93 -11.13 4.58
CA LYS A 55 -16.56 -10.79 4.23
C LYS A 55 -16.58 -10.20 2.81
N PHE A 56 -16.21 -8.93 2.71
CA PHE A 56 -16.05 -8.25 1.44
C PHE A 56 -14.59 -7.83 1.29
N GLY A 57 -14.00 -8.21 0.16
CA GLY A 57 -12.67 -7.77 -0.24
C GLY A 57 -12.74 -7.28 -1.67
N SER A 58 -12.02 -6.21 -1.97
CA SER A 58 -11.85 -5.72 -3.34
C SER A 58 -10.43 -6.02 -3.81
N VAL A 59 -10.30 -6.38 -5.08
CA VAL A 59 -8.99 -6.50 -5.71
C VAL A 59 -8.44 -5.10 -5.92
N ILE A 60 -7.20 -4.89 -5.52
CA ILE A 60 -6.49 -3.63 -5.79
C ILE A 60 -6.01 -3.67 -7.25
N PRO A 61 -6.38 -2.69 -8.11
CA PRO A 61 -5.99 -2.67 -9.52
C PRO A 61 -4.53 -2.22 -9.68
N SER A 62 -3.59 -3.04 -9.18
CA SER A 62 -2.16 -2.83 -9.29
C SER A 62 -1.62 -3.55 -10.52
N TYR A 63 -1.09 -2.81 -11.50
CA TYR A 63 -0.47 -3.41 -12.68
C TYR A 63 0.81 -4.20 -12.35
N ASN A 64 0.93 -5.37 -12.98
CA ASN A 64 2.16 -6.18 -12.97
C ASN A 64 3.05 -5.84 -14.18
N ASP A 65 2.42 -5.53 -15.32
CA ASP A 65 3.11 -5.16 -16.55
C ASP A 65 3.22 -3.63 -16.62
N PRO A 66 4.43 -3.06 -16.63
CA PRO A 66 4.62 -1.62 -16.74
C PRO A 66 4.06 -1.04 -18.06
N LYS A 67 3.92 -1.83 -19.12
CA LYS A 67 3.36 -1.37 -20.41
C LYS A 67 1.91 -0.92 -20.30
N LEU A 68 1.18 -1.40 -19.30
CA LEU A 68 -0.20 -0.96 -19.04
C LEU A 68 -0.27 0.52 -18.64
N PHE A 69 0.84 1.14 -18.23
CA PHE A 69 0.93 2.58 -17.97
C PHE A 69 1.19 3.41 -19.25
N ASP A 70 1.47 2.76 -20.38
CA ASP A 70 1.62 3.43 -21.68
C ASP A 70 0.26 3.78 -22.29
N GLU A 71 -0.81 3.10 -21.86
CA GLU A 71 -2.18 3.40 -22.28
C GLU A 71 -2.59 4.81 -21.86
N PRO A 72 -3.26 5.58 -22.74
CA PRO A 72 -3.72 6.91 -22.41
C PRO A 72 -4.75 6.85 -21.29
N VAL A 73 -4.65 7.78 -20.33
CA VAL A 73 -5.63 7.92 -19.24
C VAL A 73 -6.36 9.25 -19.29
N SER A 74 -6.23 9.98 -20.40
CA SER A 74 -7.07 11.15 -20.71
C SER A 74 -7.22 11.37 -22.22
N GLY A 75 -8.30 12.04 -22.59
CA GLY A 75 -8.62 12.42 -23.96
C GLY A 75 -9.48 13.68 -24.01
N LYS A 76 -9.99 14.04 -25.19
CA LYS A 76 -10.67 15.33 -25.44
C LYS A 76 -11.80 15.65 -24.44
N ASN A 77 -12.53 14.64 -23.97
CA ASN A 77 -13.72 14.78 -23.13
C ASN A 77 -13.74 13.79 -21.95
N TRP A 78 -12.60 13.19 -21.60
CA TRP A 78 -12.55 12.18 -20.55
C TRP A 78 -11.20 12.17 -19.84
N VAL A 79 -11.22 11.77 -18.57
CA VAL A 79 -10.04 11.51 -17.74
C VAL A 79 -10.33 10.29 -16.87
N LEU A 80 -9.38 9.37 -16.82
CA LEU A 80 -9.30 8.30 -15.84
C LEU A 80 -8.26 8.71 -14.80
N CYS A 81 -8.56 8.59 -13.52
CA CYS A 81 -7.60 8.86 -12.45
C CYS A 81 -7.76 7.86 -11.30
N GLY A 82 -6.73 7.76 -10.46
CA GLY A 82 -6.73 6.78 -9.36
C GLY A 82 -6.84 5.34 -9.86
N ASP A 83 -7.63 4.54 -9.15
CA ASP A 83 -7.90 3.13 -9.48
C ASP A 83 -8.45 2.94 -10.90
N ALA A 84 -9.23 3.88 -11.43
CA ALA A 84 -9.77 3.81 -12.79
C ALA A 84 -8.68 3.92 -13.87
N ALA A 85 -7.54 4.53 -13.54
CA ALA A 85 -6.36 4.62 -14.39
C ALA A 85 -5.31 3.54 -14.05
N GLY A 86 -5.60 2.64 -13.10
CA GLY A 86 -4.60 1.71 -12.56
C GLY A 86 -3.45 2.38 -11.83
N HIS A 87 -3.63 3.64 -11.38
CA HIS A 87 -2.61 4.42 -10.67
C HIS A 87 -2.47 3.96 -9.20
N VAL A 88 -2.12 2.70 -9.00
CA VAL A 88 -1.85 2.12 -7.69
C VAL A 88 -0.42 1.59 -7.66
N ASN A 89 0.36 2.00 -6.66
CA ASN A 89 1.76 1.58 -6.54
C ASN A 89 1.86 0.05 -6.38
N PRO A 90 2.50 -0.69 -7.30
CA PRO A 90 2.55 -2.16 -7.22
C PRO A 90 3.41 -2.72 -6.08
N ILE A 91 4.24 -1.91 -5.43
CA ILE A 91 5.01 -2.33 -4.25
C ILE A 91 4.19 -2.09 -2.99
N HIS A 92 3.75 -0.87 -2.73
CA HIS A 92 3.11 -0.53 -1.45
C HIS A 92 1.59 -0.78 -1.42
N GLY A 93 0.96 -0.98 -2.58
CA GLY A 93 -0.50 -1.07 -2.70
C GLY A 93 -1.22 0.26 -2.44
N GLU A 94 -0.47 1.36 -2.43
CA GLU A 94 -0.98 2.70 -2.13
C GLU A 94 -1.69 3.28 -3.35
N GLY A 95 -3.02 3.24 -3.35
CA GLY A 95 -3.86 3.87 -4.37
C GLY A 95 -4.41 5.23 -3.94
N LEU A 96 -4.72 5.41 -2.66
CA LEU A 96 -5.43 6.60 -2.16
C LEU A 96 -4.69 7.92 -2.41
N ASN A 97 -3.37 7.95 -2.20
CA ASN A 97 -2.59 9.16 -2.45
C ASN A 97 -2.54 9.51 -3.95
N HIS A 98 -2.49 8.51 -4.83
CA HIS A 98 -2.57 8.71 -6.28
C HIS A 98 -3.99 9.05 -6.75
N CYS A 99 -5.04 8.54 -6.09
CA CYS A 99 -6.41 8.99 -6.31
C CYS A 99 -6.57 10.48 -5.96
N ALA A 100 -6.09 10.89 -4.78
CA ALA A 100 -6.20 12.28 -4.33
C ALA A 100 -5.37 13.24 -5.20
N LEU A 101 -4.08 12.93 -5.42
CA LEU A 101 -3.22 13.73 -6.28
C LEU A 101 -3.68 13.72 -7.74
N GLY A 102 -4.01 12.54 -8.27
CA GLY A 102 -4.52 12.37 -9.63
C GLY A 102 -5.81 13.14 -9.86
N GLY A 103 -6.76 13.09 -8.91
CA GLY A 103 -7.98 13.89 -8.97
C GLY A 103 -7.71 15.40 -9.01
N ARG A 104 -6.76 15.90 -8.21
CA ARG A 104 -6.35 17.32 -8.25
C ARG A 104 -5.71 17.70 -9.58
N LEU A 105 -4.87 16.85 -10.15
CA LEU A 105 -4.25 17.09 -11.46
C LEU A 105 -5.28 17.02 -12.59
N ALA A 106 -6.23 16.08 -12.53
CA ALA A 106 -7.34 15.97 -13.47
C ALA A 106 -8.22 17.23 -13.42
N ALA A 107 -8.59 17.68 -12.23
CA ALA A 107 -9.34 18.92 -12.04
C ALA A 107 -8.62 20.14 -12.64
N LYS A 108 -7.29 20.22 -12.47
CA LYS A 108 -6.45 21.28 -13.06
C LYS A 108 -6.43 21.25 -14.60
N ALA A 109 -6.42 20.06 -15.21
CA ALA A 109 -6.49 19.92 -16.66
C ALA A 109 -7.87 20.36 -17.17
N ILE A 110 -8.95 19.85 -16.55
CA ILE A 110 -10.33 20.20 -16.88
C ILE A 110 -10.59 21.71 -16.73
N SER A 111 -10.09 22.34 -15.66
CA SER A 111 -10.28 23.78 -15.43
C SER A 111 -9.59 24.66 -16.48
N LYS A 112 -8.62 24.12 -17.22
CA LYS A 112 -7.96 24.81 -18.34
C LYS A 112 -8.70 24.63 -19.67
N GLY A 113 -9.80 23.87 -19.68
CA GLY A 113 -10.53 23.52 -20.90
C GLY A 113 -9.86 22.44 -21.75
N ASP A 114 -8.82 21.77 -21.22
CA ASP A 114 -8.09 20.73 -21.93
C ASP A 114 -7.79 19.53 -21.01
N PRO A 115 -8.68 18.52 -20.98
CA PRO A 115 -8.49 17.34 -20.16
C PRO A 115 -7.27 16.49 -20.58
N THR A 116 -6.77 16.62 -21.81
CA THR A 116 -5.59 15.87 -22.29
C THR A 116 -4.30 16.25 -21.57
N LEU A 117 -4.27 17.45 -20.95
CA LEU A 117 -3.16 17.89 -20.11
C LEU A 117 -2.94 17.00 -18.89
N PHE A 118 -3.95 16.23 -18.47
CA PHE A 118 -3.80 15.28 -17.37
C PHE A 118 -2.68 14.27 -17.67
N GLU A 119 -2.54 13.84 -18.93
CA GLU A 119 -1.52 12.91 -19.37
C GLU A 119 -0.10 13.41 -19.06
N GLN A 120 0.15 14.68 -19.36
CA GLN A 120 1.42 15.33 -19.04
C GLN A 120 1.61 15.46 -17.52
N TYR A 121 0.54 15.79 -16.79
CA TYR A 121 0.61 16.05 -15.35
C TYR A 121 0.93 14.79 -14.56
N TRP A 122 0.20 13.69 -14.75
CA TRP A 122 0.48 12.49 -13.98
C TRP A 122 1.86 11.91 -14.32
N ARG A 123 2.26 12.00 -15.61
CA ARG A 123 3.58 11.55 -16.08
C ARG A 123 4.71 12.31 -15.39
N SER A 124 4.59 13.62 -15.26
CA SER A 124 5.61 14.44 -14.59
C SER A 124 5.66 14.26 -13.07
N HIS A 125 4.52 13.94 -12.44
CA HIS A 125 4.44 13.85 -10.98
C HIS A 125 4.79 12.48 -10.40
N TYR A 126 4.27 11.37 -10.96
CA TYR A 126 4.40 10.06 -10.29
C TYR A 126 4.55 8.86 -11.22
N SER A 127 4.57 9.01 -12.56
CA SER A 127 4.77 7.85 -13.46
C SER A 127 6.05 7.08 -13.18
N ARG A 128 7.18 7.79 -13.01
CA ARG A 128 8.48 7.17 -12.80
C ARG A 128 8.46 6.16 -11.65
N ASP A 129 7.74 6.48 -10.58
CA ASP A 129 7.64 5.62 -9.41
C ASP A 129 6.70 4.43 -9.67
N MET A 130 5.62 4.61 -10.46
CA MET A 130 4.76 3.51 -10.93
C MET A 130 5.52 2.49 -11.80
N TYR A 131 6.25 2.95 -12.82
CA TYR A 131 7.02 2.07 -13.71
C TYR A 131 8.11 1.33 -12.95
N ARG A 132 8.83 2.02 -12.05
CA ARG A 132 9.84 1.38 -11.20
C ARG A 132 9.22 0.32 -10.30
N ALA A 133 8.09 0.64 -9.68
CA ALA A 133 7.42 -0.28 -8.78
C ALA A 133 6.90 -1.54 -9.51
N ALA A 134 6.26 -1.40 -10.66
CA ALA A 134 5.84 -2.54 -11.49
C ALA A 134 7.02 -3.45 -11.86
N ASN A 135 8.15 -2.87 -12.29
CA ASN A 135 9.34 -3.62 -12.70
C ASN A 135 10.09 -4.31 -11.55
N THR A 136 10.02 -3.77 -10.33
CA THR A 136 10.87 -4.22 -9.22
C THR A 136 10.15 -5.02 -8.16
N LYS A 137 8.81 -4.97 -8.09
CA LYS A 137 8.02 -5.64 -7.05
C LYS A 137 8.33 -7.14 -6.91
N HIS A 138 8.49 -7.85 -8.02
CA HIS A 138 8.76 -9.30 -8.00
C HIS A 138 10.11 -9.64 -7.35
N LYS A 139 11.07 -8.71 -7.35
CA LYS A 139 12.34 -8.86 -6.64
C LYS A 139 12.18 -8.56 -5.16
N ILE A 140 11.48 -7.47 -4.84
CA ILE A 140 11.23 -7.02 -3.46
C ILE A 140 10.46 -8.08 -2.66
N TYR A 141 9.41 -8.65 -3.27
CA TYR A 141 8.57 -9.65 -2.63
C TYR A 141 9.17 -11.07 -2.56
N LYS A 142 10.41 -11.28 -3.02
CA LYS A 142 11.07 -12.59 -2.81
C LYS A 142 11.31 -12.83 -1.32
N PRO A 143 11.16 -14.08 -0.82
CA PRO A 143 11.29 -14.39 0.60
C PRO A 143 12.58 -13.88 1.24
N PHE A 144 13.70 -13.97 0.51
CA PHE A 144 15.00 -13.48 0.98
C PHE A 144 14.99 -11.96 1.23
N PHE A 145 14.56 -11.16 0.25
CA PHE A 145 14.52 -9.70 0.36
C PHE A 145 13.55 -9.23 1.44
N MET A 146 12.38 -9.87 1.57
CA MET A 146 11.44 -9.56 2.63
C MET A 146 12.02 -9.86 4.02
N LYS A 147 12.66 -11.01 4.21
CA LYS A 147 13.31 -11.36 5.50
C LYS A 147 14.39 -10.35 5.88
N VAL A 148 15.25 -9.98 4.93
CA VAL A 148 16.29 -8.97 5.14
C VAL A 148 15.66 -7.60 5.46
N GLY A 149 14.66 -7.18 4.69
CA GLY A 149 13.94 -5.93 4.91
C GLY A 149 13.30 -5.84 6.30
N PHE A 150 12.64 -6.91 6.76
CA PHE A 150 12.09 -6.97 8.11
C PHE A 150 13.16 -6.95 9.19
N ALA A 151 14.28 -7.66 9.00
CA ALA A 151 15.37 -7.65 9.97
C ALA A 151 15.97 -6.24 10.11
N LEU A 152 16.28 -5.60 8.98
CA LEU A 152 16.80 -4.24 8.92
C LEU A 152 15.81 -3.22 9.47
N GLY A 153 14.52 -3.35 9.14
CA GLY A 153 13.49 -2.42 9.57
C GLY A 153 13.20 -2.46 11.07
N ARG A 154 13.59 -3.52 11.78
CA ARG A 154 13.50 -3.61 13.25
C ARG A 154 14.63 -2.85 13.95
N THR A 155 15.68 -2.47 13.25
CA THR A 155 16.87 -1.85 13.84
C THR A 155 16.62 -0.37 14.14
N PRO A 156 17.19 0.20 15.22
CA PRO A 156 17.06 1.62 15.52
C PRO A 156 17.53 2.54 14.39
N ALA A 157 18.55 2.15 13.61
CA ALA A 157 19.08 2.96 12.52
C ALA A 157 18.05 3.19 11.40
N LEU A 158 17.37 2.12 10.97
CA LEU A 158 16.47 2.15 9.82
C LEU A 158 14.99 2.27 10.18
N PHE A 159 14.56 1.92 11.39
CA PHE A 159 13.14 1.97 11.78
C PHE A 159 12.51 3.34 11.53
N GLY A 160 13.09 4.41 12.09
CA GLY A 160 12.54 5.77 11.93
C GLY A 160 12.52 6.23 10.46
N MET A 161 13.54 5.86 9.69
CA MET A 161 13.60 6.18 8.27
C MET A 161 12.51 5.47 7.46
N LEU A 162 12.28 4.18 7.72
CA LEU A 162 11.22 3.43 7.07
C LEU A 162 9.84 3.96 7.50
N ALA A 163 9.67 4.34 8.76
CA ALA A 163 8.43 4.94 9.25
C ALA A 163 8.13 6.28 8.54
N ASP A 164 9.12 7.14 8.36
CA ASP A 164 8.96 8.39 7.61
C ASP A 164 8.62 8.13 6.13
N LEU A 165 9.25 7.10 5.54
CA LEU A 165 8.95 6.68 4.17
C LEU A 165 7.49 6.22 4.03
N THR A 166 7.00 5.40 4.97
CA THR A 166 5.61 4.93 4.97
C THR A 166 4.58 6.04 5.27
N ARG A 167 4.99 7.10 5.98
CA ARG A 167 4.15 8.28 6.21
C ARG A 167 4.14 9.25 5.02
N GLY A 168 4.98 9.01 4.00
CA GLY A 168 5.12 9.90 2.86
C GLY A 168 5.79 11.24 3.19
N GLU A 169 6.44 11.36 4.36
CA GLU A 169 7.06 12.61 4.85
C GLU A 169 8.47 12.84 4.27
N TYR A 170 8.75 12.24 3.11
CA TYR A 170 10.11 11.99 2.67
C TYR A 170 10.65 13.06 1.71
N LYS A 171 11.67 13.82 2.12
CA LYS A 171 12.26 14.97 1.38
C LYS A 171 13.26 14.61 0.25
N GLY A 172 13.09 13.48 -0.45
CA GLY A 172 13.86 13.15 -1.66
C GLY A 172 15.31 12.63 -1.54
N LYS A 173 15.89 12.46 -0.34
CA LYS A 173 17.21 11.82 -0.09
C LYS A 173 17.18 10.31 0.32
N ALA A 174 16.13 9.55 -0.01
CA ALA A 174 15.79 8.31 0.74
C ALA A 174 16.81 7.25 0.45
N THR A 175 17.09 7.10 -0.82
CA THR A 175 18.14 6.25 -1.32
C THR A 175 19.47 6.56 -0.65
N THR A 176 19.89 7.82 -0.59
CA THR A 176 21.15 8.23 0.05
C THR A 176 21.17 7.92 1.55
N ASN A 177 20.12 8.26 2.28
CA ASN A 177 20.02 7.99 3.72
C ASN A 177 19.99 6.48 4.01
N PHE A 178 19.37 5.68 3.14
CA PHE A 178 19.34 4.22 3.26
C PHE A 178 20.76 3.67 3.21
N TRP A 179 21.50 4.01 2.16
CA TRP A 179 22.86 3.51 1.96
C TRP A 179 23.82 3.98 3.06
N PHE A 180 23.65 5.20 3.57
CA PHE A 180 24.43 5.68 4.71
C PHE A 180 24.16 4.90 6.00
N LYS A 181 22.90 4.53 6.26
CA LYS A 181 22.49 3.83 7.48
C LYS A 181 22.60 2.30 7.41
N LEU A 182 22.72 1.74 6.20
CA LEU A 182 22.72 0.30 5.96
C LEU A 182 23.85 -0.45 6.69
N PRO A 183 25.13 0.00 6.70
CA PRO A 183 26.19 -0.70 7.43
C PRO A 183 25.90 -0.82 8.92
N LEU A 184 25.45 0.28 9.55
CA LEU A 184 25.08 0.30 10.96
C LEU A 184 23.88 -0.61 11.23
N ALA A 185 22.88 -0.61 10.35
CA ALA A 185 21.71 -1.46 10.49
C ALA A 185 22.05 -2.95 10.34
N LEU A 186 22.98 -3.32 9.47
CA LEU A 186 23.46 -4.70 9.35
C LEU A 186 24.13 -5.18 10.64
N ILE A 187 25.00 -4.35 11.23
CA ILE A 187 25.62 -4.63 12.54
C ILE A 187 24.52 -4.78 13.61
N GLN A 188 23.59 -3.83 13.70
CA GLN A 188 22.49 -3.89 14.66
C GLN A 188 21.63 -5.15 14.49
N ALA A 189 21.35 -5.57 13.26
CA ALA A 189 20.59 -6.79 12.97
C ALA A 189 21.34 -8.06 13.41
N LEU A 190 22.66 -8.14 13.15
CA LEU A 190 23.50 -9.27 13.57
C LEU A 190 23.53 -9.43 15.09
N PHE A 191 23.55 -8.32 15.84
CA PHE A 191 23.52 -8.33 17.30
C PHE A 191 22.10 -8.30 17.91
N GLY A 192 21.05 -8.46 17.10
CA GLY A 192 19.67 -8.54 17.59
C GLY A 192 19.10 -7.25 18.19
N PHE A 193 19.68 -6.08 17.87
CA PHE A 193 19.17 -4.79 18.33
C PHE A 193 17.81 -4.50 17.72
N LYS A 194 16.87 -4.10 18.57
CA LYS A 194 15.50 -3.70 18.18
C LYS A 194 15.22 -2.26 18.59
N HIS A 195 14.46 -1.54 17.78
CA HIS A 195 13.91 -0.23 18.13
C HIS A 195 13.09 -0.31 19.43
N LYS A 196 13.10 0.76 20.24
CA LYS A 196 12.47 0.78 21.57
C LYS A 196 10.98 0.45 21.52
N GLU A 197 10.27 0.98 20.52
CA GLU A 197 8.84 0.73 20.33
C GLU A 197 8.52 -0.75 20.01
N ILE A 198 9.43 -1.45 19.33
CA ILE A 198 9.26 -2.89 19.06
C ILE A 198 9.54 -3.71 20.31
N LYS A 199 10.49 -3.28 21.16
CA LYS A 199 10.76 -3.97 22.43
C LYS A 199 9.57 -3.91 23.39
N ALA A 200 8.74 -2.87 23.30
CA ALA A 200 7.56 -2.68 24.16
C ALA A 200 6.34 -3.52 23.74
N LEU A 201 6.37 -4.19 22.58
CA LEU A 201 5.28 -5.02 22.06
C LEU A 201 5.43 -6.52 22.39
N ASN A 202 6.55 -6.90 23.00
CA ASN A 202 6.86 -8.25 23.46
C ASN A 202 6.75 -8.32 24.98
#